data_AF-A0A956RQN1-F1
#
_entry.id   AF-A0A956RQN1-F1
#
_cell.length_a   1.000
_cell.length_b   1.000
_cell.length_c   1.000
_cell.angle_alpha   90.00
_cell.angle_beta   90.00
_cell.angle_gamma   90.00
#
_symmetry.space_group_name_H-M   'P 1'
#
loop_
_entity.id
_entity.type
_entity.pdbx_description
1 polymer ?
#
loop_
_entity_poly.entity_id
_entity_poly.type
_entity_poly.pdbx_seq_one_letter_code
_entity_poly.pdbx_strand_id
1 'polypeptide(L)'
;MRDPQRRTRLPRFDRGFFASGRSFCQIGEGEIGGKAQGLVLVDDTLREEFAHERFPHSEVRIPSTVVLSTDVFDAFVARNGLTEIALSDDPDYKIAQAFQAGSLPAEYIGDLQSFVDQVRIPLAVRSSSLLEDALERPFAGVYETKMTPNNQADPAERFRKLIEAIKFVYASTFFRAAKSYRAATGHGPDDERMAVVLQEVVGSRRWNRHYPVLSAVGRTYNYYATGSAEPEEGVVSLALGLGKTIVDGGACWTYSPKHPAAPPPYGSTSDLLRYSQNRFWAVELGSLIKPYDPILETEFLTEGDLGDAESDGVLEHVASTVDPQSDRIVSGTSQRGPRVVNFAPLLKRSDREFNDVVERLLAVSRARLNADVEIELAIDMSRERARDLFGFLQVRPMMVSDRSVSLGDDELARDDLLLASSLVVGNGILETVQDVVYVKPAAFQPGQTHPIAGELAGINAMLVDEGRPYLLLGFGRWGSTDPWGGVPVVWGQISGARVVVEASLPDFRADPSQGSHFFHNVTSLGILYFSMDERDRAVDWGWLDAHAARAETAHVRHVRLDRPLLVKVDGRRRRGAVWTSTHQE
;
A
#
# COMPACT_ATOMS: atom_id res chain seq x y z
N MET A 1 12.85 -29.99 -1.54
CA MET A 1 11.52 -29.84 -2.18
C MET A 1 10.46 -30.17 -1.14
N ARG A 2 9.90 -29.17 -0.46
CA ARG A 2 8.67 -29.32 0.33
C ARG A 2 7.52 -28.81 -0.53
N ASP A 3 6.44 -29.56 -0.58
CA ASP A 3 5.22 -29.27 -1.31
C ASP A 3 4.70 -27.85 -0.99
N PRO A 4 4.55 -26.94 -1.98
CA PRO A 4 4.03 -25.59 -1.77
C PRO A 4 2.53 -25.57 -1.43
N GLN A 5 1.82 -26.71 -1.53
CA GLN A 5 0.38 -26.82 -1.25
C GLN A 5 0.05 -27.51 0.08
N ARG A 6 0.95 -27.50 1.07
CA ARG A 6 0.56 -27.93 2.42
C ARG A 6 -0.38 -26.87 3.02
N ARG A 7 -1.68 -27.02 2.75
CA ARG A 7 -2.78 -26.19 3.30
C ARG A 7 -2.53 -26.02 4.79
N THR A 8 -2.14 -24.81 5.19
CA THR A 8 -1.81 -24.55 6.58
C THR A 8 -3.12 -24.40 7.32
N ARG A 9 -3.51 -25.46 8.01
CA ARG A 9 -4.77 -25.50 8.75
C ARG A 9 -4.52 -24.88 10.12
N LEU A 10 -5.14 -23.74 10.37
CA LEU A 10 -5.09 -23.07 11.67
C LEU A 10 -5.88 -23.86 12.72
N PRO A 11 -5.53 -23.73 14.01
CA PRO A 11 -6.39 -24.26 15.07
C PRO A 11 -7.76 -23.58 15.00
N ARG A 12 -8.83 -24.36 15.24
CA ARG A 12 -10.19 -23.80 15.30
C ARG A 12 -10.29 -22.80 16.44
N PHE A 13 -11.08 -21.75 16.24
CA PHE A 13 -11.41 -20.80 17.29
C PHE A 13 -12.06 -21.54 18.47
N ASP A 14 -11.60 -21.20 19.66
CA ASP A 14 -12.18 -21.68 20.91
C ASP A 14 -12.16 -20.54 21.94
N ARG A 15 -12.98 -20.64 22.98
CA ARG A 15 -13.08 -19.60 24.02
C ARG A 15 -11.81 -19.43 24.86
N GLY A 16 -10.85 -20.35 24.75
CA GLY A 16 -9.54 -20.28 25.40
C GLY A 16 -8.47 -19.60 24.55
N PHE A 17 -8.77 -19.18 23.31
CA PHE A 17 -7.79 -18.62 22.37
C PHE A 17 -6.92 -17.51 23.00
N PHE A 18 -7.53 -16.47 23.55
CA PHE A 18 -6.79 -15.35 24.14
C PHE A 18 -6.01 -15.72 25.41
N ALA A 19 -6.44 -16.76 26.12
CA ALA A 19 -5.72 -17.30 27.28
C ALA A 19 -4.58 -18.27 26.89
N SER A 20 -4.63 -18.82 25.67
CA SER A 20 -3.70 -19.87 25.22
C SER A 20 -2.34 -19.36 24.75
N GLY A 21 -2.19 -18.05 24.57
CA GLY A 21 -0.98 -17.44 24.00
C GLY A 21 -0.75 -17.74 22.51
N ARG A 22 -1.75 -18.31 21.82
CA ARG A 22 -1.71 -18.51 20.36
C ARG A 22 -1.93 -17.18 19.64
N SER A 23 -1.20 -16.95 18.55
CA SER A 23 -1.38 -15.76 17.71
C SER A 23 -2.50 -15.89 16.68
N PHE A 24 -2.85 -17.12 16.26
CA PHE A 24 -3.82 -17.37 15.19
C PHE A 24 -4.86 -18.43 15.54
N CYS A 25 -6.07 -18.22 15.04
CA CYS A 25 -7.09 -19.27 14.92
C CYS A 25 -8.04 -18.99 13.75
N GLN A 26 -8.89 -19.97 13.43
CA GLN A 26 -9.80 -19.93 12.29
C GLN A 26 -11.24 -20.23 12.70
N ILE A 27 -12.19 -19.48 12.13
CA ILE A 27 -13.63 -19.75 12.12
C ILE A 27 -14.01 -20.22 10.71
N GLY A 28 -14.62 -21.40 10.61
CA GLY A 28 -14.87 -22.09 9.35
C GLY A 28 -13.81 -23.16 9.02
N GLU A 29 -13.98 -23.84 7.89
CA GLU A 29 -13.11 -24.94 7.45
C GLU A 29 -12.41 -24.71 6.11
N GLY A 30 -12.71 -23.61 5.43
CA GLY A 30 -12.16 -23.22 4.14
C GLY A 30 -10.73 -22.68 4.22
N GLU A 31 -10.36 -21.91 3.21
CA GLU A 31 -9.03 -21.33 3.06
C GLU A 31 -8.94 -19.98 3.80
N ILE A 32 -7.74 -19.60 4.23
CA ILE A 32 -7.50 -18.42 5.08
C ILE A 32 -7.07 -17.17 4.27
N GLY A 33 -6.86 -17.33 2.96
CA GLY A 33 -6.37 -16.27 2.08
C GLY A 33 -4.87 -15.96 2.21
N GLY A 34 -4.35 -15.15 1.28
CA GLY A 34 -2.94 -14.79 1.18
C GLY A 34 -2.43 -14.11 2.45
N LYS A 35 -3.05 -13.00 2.87
CA LYS A 35 -2.56 -12.19 4.00
C LYS A 35 -2.33 -13.03 5.26
N ALA A 36 -3.30 -13.87 5.59
CA ALA A 36 -3.20 -14.75 6.75
C ALA A 36 -2.11 -15.82 6.55
N GLN A 37 -2.04 -16.42 5.37
CA GLN A 37 -1.04 -17.42 5.03
C GLN A 37 0.40 -16.88 5.16
N GLY A 38 0.67 -15.66 4.68
CA GLY A 38 1.97 -15.00 4.83
C GLY A 38 2.40 -14.86 6.28
N LEU A 39 1.50 -14.38 7.14
CA LEU A 39 1.74 -14.22 8.58
C LEU A 39 2.03 -15.55 9.28
N VAL A 40 1.25 -16.58 8.96
CA VAL A 40 1.42 -17.92 9.57
C VAL A 40 2.75 -18.56 9.17
N LEU A 41 3.24 -18.30 7.96
CA LEU A 41 4.53 -18.83 7.50
C LEU A 41 5.72 -18.31 8.31
N VAL A 42 5.64 -17.07 8.79
CA VAL A 42 6.74 -16.41 9.54
C VAL A 42 6.60 -16.51 11.05
N ASP A 43 5.42 -16.83 11.59
CA ASP A 43 5.12 -16.83 13.04
C ASP A 43 6.15 -17.58 13.89
N ASP A 44 6.38 -18.87 13.62
CA ASP A 44 7.34 -19.68 14.39
C ASP A 44 8.76 -19.09 14.32
N THR A 45 9.18 -18.62 13.15
CA THR A 45 10.51 -18.04 12.94
C THR A 45 10.67 -16.72 13.68
N LEU A 46 9.64 -15.87 13.73
CA LEU A 46 9.67 -14.63 14.50
C LEU A 46 9.80 -14.91 16.01
N ARG A 47 9.10 -15.92 16.53
CA ARG A 47 9.20 -16.29 17.96
C ARG A 47 10.59 -16.78 18.34
N GLU A 48 11.25 -17.54 17.46
CA GLU A 48 12.60 -18.05 17.68
C GLU A 48 13.67 -16.94 17.57
N GLU A 49 13.54 -16.07 16.57
CA GLU A 49 14.57 -15.07 16.23
C GLU A 49 14.59 -13.84 17.15
N PHE A 50 13.45 -13.50 17.74
CA PHE A 50 13.24 -12.32 18.59
C PHE A 50 13.07 -12.67 20.06
N ALA A 51 13.79 -13.70 20.53
CA ALA A 51 13.89 -14.02 21.93
C ALA A 51 14.45 -12.83 22.74
N HIS A 52 14.00 -12.70 23.99
CA HIS A 52 14.30 -11.56 24.87
C HIS A 52 15.82 -11.31 25.04
N GLU A 53 16.64 -12.37 25.03
CA GLU A 53 18.08 -12.27 25.22
C GLU A 53 18.78 -11.46 24.12
N ARG A 54 18.19 -11.42 22.91
CA ARG A 54 18.78 -10.73 21.75
C ARG A 54 18.28 -9.30 21.59
N PHE A 55 17.04 -9.03 21.98
CA PHE A 55 16.41 -7.72 21.87
C PHE A 55 15.72 -7.36 23.19
N PRO A 56 16.47 -6.98 24.24
CA PRO A 56 15.92 -6.73 25.57
C PRO A 56 14.92 -5.57 25.62
N HIS A 57 15.02 -4.60 24.70
CA HIS A 57 14.15 -3.42 24.68
C HIS A 57 12.96 -3.54 23.72
N SER A 58 12.90 -4.63 22.95
CA SER A 58 11.90 -4.80 21.89
C SER A 58 11.13 -6.11 22.04
N GLU A 59 9.84 -6.07 21.75
CA GLU A 59 8.99 -7.25 21.67
C GLU A 59 8.42 -7.35 20.26
N VAL A 60 8.81 -8.37 19.50
CA VAL A 60 8.21 -8.66 18.20
C VAL A 60 7.08 -9.68 18.39
N ARG A 61 5.89 -9.36 17.90
CA ARG A 61 4.78 -10.32 17.87
C ARG A 61 3.84 -10.05 16.69
N ILE A 62 3.18 -11.09 16.23
CA ILE A 62 2.00 -10.91 15.38
C ILE A 62 0.79 -10.66 16.29
N PRO A 63 0.01 -9.58 16.09
CA PRO A 63 -1.17 -9.33 16.89
C PRO A 63 -2.18 -10.47 16.82
N SER A 64 -2.99 -10.65 17.87
CA SER A 64 -3.95 -11.75 17.93
C SER A 64 -4.88 -11.67 16.74
N THR A 65 -4.97 -12.77 15.99
CA THR A 65 -5.61 -12.80 14.67
C THR A 65 -6.60 -13.97 14.59
N VAL A 66 -7.84 -13.66 14.23
CA VAL A 66 -8.90 -14.64 13.94
C VAL A 66 -9.26 -14.54 12.47
N VAL A 67 -9.23 -15.66 11.75
CA VAL A 67 -9.55 -15.68 10.31
C VAL A 67 -10.91 -16.33 10.09
N LEU A 68 -11.84 -15.62 9.48
CA LEU A 68 -13.05 -16.21 8.90
C LEU A 68 -12.67 -16.74 7.52
N SER A 69 -12.75 -18.04 7.34
CA SER A 69 -12.33 -18.67 6.08
C SER A 69 -13.34 -18.48 4.95
N THR A 70 -12.89 -18.76 3.72
CA THR A 70 -13.64 -18.57 2.47
C THR A 70 -15.00 -19.27 2.41
N ASP A 71 -15.18 -20.38 3.13
CA ASP A 71 -16.47 -21.09 3.22
C ASP A 71 -17.56 -20.25 3.91
N VAL A 72 -17.17 -19.40 4.87
CA VAL A 72 -18.08 -18.46 5.53
C VAL A 72 -18.60 -17.42 4.54
N PHE A 73 -17.73 -16.96 3.64
CA PHE A 73 -18.08 -16.04 2.55
C PHE A 73 -19.04 -16.71 1.55
N ASP A 74 -18.69 -17.91 1.09
CA ASP A 74 -19.51 -18.67 0.13
C ASP A 74 -20.92 -18.90 0.70
N ALA A 75 -21.01 -19.32 1.97
CA ALA A 75 -22.28 -19.54 2.67
C ALA A 75 -23.08 -18.23 2.85
N PHE A 76 -22.41 -17.12 3.15
CA PHE A 76 -23.05 -15.81 3.26
C PHE A 76 -23.65 -15.33 1.93
N VAL A 77 -22.90 -15.40 0.84
CA VAL A 77 -23.35 -14.96 -0.49
C VAL A 77 -24.55 -15.80 -0.95
N ALA A 78 -24.43 -17.14 -0.85
CA ALA A 78 -25.48 -18.06 -1.26
C ALA A 78 -26.77 -17.89 -0.46
N ARG A 79 -26.67 -17.78 0.87
CA ARG A 79 -27.82 -17.62 1.77
C ARG A 79 -28.65 -16.37 1.48
N ASN A 80 -27.98 -15.29 1.09
CA ASN A 80 -28.61 -13.98 0.91
C ASN A 80 -28.96 -13.69 -0.56
N GLY A 81 -28.73 -14.63 -1.48
CA GLY A 81 -29.01 -14.44 -2.91
C GLY A 81 -28.22 -13.27 -3.53
N LEU A 82 -27.00 -13.01 -3.05
CA LEU A 82 -26.25 -11.80 -3.40
C LEU A 82 -25.53 -11.89 -4.76
N THR A 83 -25.49 -13.06 -5.39
CA THR A 83 -24.74 -13.27 -6.64
C THR A 83 -25.16 -12.32 -7.75
N GLU A 84 -26.46 -12.10 -7.95
CA GLU A 84 -26.96 -11.24 -9.05
C GLU A 84 -26.49 -9.79 -8.90
N ILE A 85 -26.66 -9.19 -7.71
CA ILE A 85 -26.21 -7.82 -7.43
C ILE A 85 -24.68 -7.70 -7.31
N ALA A 86 -24.01 -8.75 -6.84
CA ALA A 86 -22.56 -8.79 -6.75
C ALA A 86 -21.92 -8.75 -8.15
N LEU A 87 -22.55 -9.39 -9.15
CA LEU A 87 -22.07 -9.45 -10.52
C LEU A 87 -22.63 -8.36 -11.44
N SER A 88 -23.55 -7.51 -10.97
CA SER A 88 -24.10 -6.41 -11.77
C SER A 88 -23.14 -5.23 -11.90
N ASP A 89 -23.45 -4.29 -12.81
CA ASP A 89 -22.75 -3.00 -12.94
C ASP A 89 -23.35 -1.91 -12.04
N ASP A 90 -24.10 -2.29 -11.00
CA ASP A 90 -24.65 -1.33 -10.05
C ASP A 90 -23.54 -0.55 -9.33
N PRO A 91 -23.82 0.71 -8.92
CA PRO A 91 -22.88 1.48 -8.12
C PRO A 91 -22.50 0.79 -6.81
N ASP A 92 -21.25 0.95 -6.39
CA ASP A 92 -20.67 0.32 -5.18
C ASP A 92 -21.54 0.52 -3.93
N TYR A 93 -22.18 1.69 -3.77
CA TYR A 93 -23.07 1.96 -2.63
C TYR A 93 -24.30 1.04 -2.59
N LYS A 94 -24.86 0.64 -3.74
CA LYS A 94 -26.00 -0.28 -3.79
C LYS A 94 -25.58 -1.70 -3.44
N ILE A 95 -24.43 -2.14 -3.97
CA ILE A 95 -23.82 -3.44 -3.65
C ILE A 95 -23.57 -3.50 -2.14
N ALA A 96 -22.93 -2.47 -1.57
CA ALA A 96 -22.67 -2.40 -0.14
C ALA A 96 -23.96 -2.45 0.69
N GLN A 97 -25.01 -1.73 0.30
CA GLN A 97 -26.31 -1.78 0.99
C GLN A 97 -26.95 -3.18 0.96
N ALA A 98 -26.88 -3.89 -0.16
CA ALA A 98 -27.42 -5.24 -0.28
C ALA A 98 -26.67 -6.23 0.64
N PHE A 99 -25.34 -6.14 0.69
CA PHE A 99 -24.52 -6.93 1.61
C PHE A 99 -24.79 -6.56 3.07
N GLN A 100 -24.99 -5.29 3.38
CA GLN A 100 -25.35 -4.85 4.74
C GLN A 100 -26.69 -5.43 5.21
N ALA A 101 -27.67 -5.57 4.31
CA ALA A 101 -28.97 -6.17 4.59
C ALA A 101 -28.92 -7.70 4.79
N GLY A 102 -27.87 -8.37 4.31
CA GLY A 102 -27.70 -9.83 4.43
C GLY A 102 -27.51 -10.29 5.88
N SER A 103 -27.76 -11.57 6.15
CA SER A 103 -27.52 -12.21 7.46
C SER A 103 -26.38 -13.22 7.38
N LEU A 104 -25.46 -13.18 8.36
CA LEU A 104 -24.42 -14.20 8.49
C LEU A 104 -25.01 -15.58 8.84
N PRO A 105 -24.37 -16.68 8.43
CA PRO A 105 -24.81 -18.03 8.83
C PRO A 105 -24.78 -18.20 10.36
N ALA A 106 -25.85 -18.79 10.90
CA ALA A 106 -26.08 -18.87 12.35
C ALA A 106 -24.99 -19.66 13.10
N GLU A 107 -24.35 -20.62 12.42
CA GLU A 107 -23.29 -21.47 12.97
C GLU A 107 -22.05 -20.69 13.44
N TYR A 108 -21.75 -19.54 12.82
CA TYR A 108 -20.57 -18.74 13.14
C TYR A 108 -20.86 -17.60 14.13
N ILE A 109 -22.15 -17.33 14.42
CA ILE A 109 -22.57 -16.21 15.28
C ILE A 109 -22.04 -16.38 16.71
N GLY A 110 -22.13 -17.59 17.27
CA GLY A 110 -21.69 -17.87 18.64
C GLY A 110 -20.19 -17.68 18.84
N ASP A 111 -19.39 -18.04 17.84
CA ASP A 111 -17.93 -17.85 17.86
C ASP A 111 -17.56 -16.37 17.77
N LEU A 112 -18.20 -15.62 16.87
CA LEU A 112 -17.99 -14.19 16.71
C LEU A 112 -18.44 -13.38 17.95
N GLN A 113 -19.53 -13.77 18.60
CA GLN A 113 -19.94 -13.20 19.88
C GLN A 113 -18.89 -13.49 20.97
N SER A 114 -18.45 -14.74 21.08
CA SER A 114 -17.42 -15.13 22.05
C SER A 114 -16.10 -14.40 21.83
N PHE A 115 -15.76 -14.07 20.58
CA PHE A 115 -14.59 -13.25 20.23
C PHE A 115 -14.75 -11.80 20.72
N VAL A 116 -15.88 -11.14 20.43
CA VAL A 116 -16.15 -9.75 20.84
C VAL A 116 -16.29 -9.59 22.36
N ASP A 117 -16.67 -10.64 23.07
CA ASP A 117 -16.72 -10.63 24.53
C ASP A 117 -15.31 -10.58 25.17
N GLN A 118 -14.31 -11.14 24.47
CA GLN A 118 -12.94 -11.23 24.96
C GLN A 118 -12.06 -10.04 24.54
N VAL A 119 -12.37 -9.39 23.42
CA VAL A 119 -11.58 -8.26 22.90
C VAL A 119 -12.29 -6.92 23.09
N ARG A 120 -11.60 -5.95 23.68
CA ARG A 120 -12.13 -4.58 23.94
C ARG A 120 -11.22 -3.47 23.41
N ILE A 121 -10.30 -3.83 22.53
CA ILE A 121 -9.44 -2.89 21.81
C ILE A 121 -9.87 -2.82 20.35
N PRO A 122 -9.47 -1.78 19.61
CA PRO A 122 -9.84 -1.64 18.21
C PRO A 122 -9.40 -2.85 17.37
N LEU A 123 -10.22 -3.15 16.36
CA LEU A 123 -10.03 -4.28 15.47
C LEU A 123 -9.91 -3.79 14.03
N ALA A 124 -8.92 -4.29 13.31
CA ALA A 124 -8.83 -4.21 11.86
C ALA A 124 -9.54 -5.42 11.26
N VAL A 125 -10.56 -5.17 10.44
CA VAL A 125 -11.28 -6.18 9.67
C VAL A 125 -10.76 -6.07 8.24
N ARG A 126 -9.87 -6.98 7.86
CA ARG A 126 -9.10 -6.93 6.61
C ARG A 126 -9.57 -8.03 5.67
N SER A 127 -9.65 -7.71 4.38
CA SER A 127 -9.72 -8.72 3.32
C SER A 127 -8.50 -9.64 3.34
N SER A 128 -8.68 -10.91 2.98
CA SER A 128 -7.61 -11.87 2.72
C SER A 128 -8.05 -12.73 1.55
N SER A 129 -7.80 -12.23 0.34
CA SER A 129 -8.13 -12.95 -0.90
C SER A 129 -7.13 -14.09 -1.13
N LEU A 130 -7.57 -15.16 -1.80
CA LEU A 130 -6.67 -16.25 -2.21
C LEU A 130 -5.59 -15.80 -3.20
N LEU A 131 -5.90 -14.76 -3.99
CA LEU A 131 -5.01 -14.21 -5.01
C LEU A 131 -4.15 -13.06 -4.47
N GLU A 132 -4.33 -12.67 -3.21
CA GLU A 132 -3.73 -11.46 -2.66
C GLU A 132 -2.20 -11.50 -2.58
N ASP A 133 -1.63 -12.65 -2.24
CA ASP A 133 -0.18 -12.85 -2.12
C ASP A 133 0.38 -13.76 -3.23
N ALA A 134 -0.35 -13.90 -4.34
CA ALA A 134 0.13 -14.63 -5.51
C ALA A 134 1.30 -13.87 -6.16
N LEU A 135 2.48 -14.50 -6.21
CA LEU A 135 3.72 -13.92 -6.78
C LEU A 135 3.53 -13.31 -8.17
N GLU A 136 2.76 -13.95 -9.04
CA GLU A 136 2.62 -13.53 -10.45
C GLU A 136 1.45 -12.57 -10.70
N ARG A 137 0.42 -12.51 -9.83
CA ARG A 137 -0.81 -11.70 -10.01
C ARG A 137 -1.49 -11.31 -8.67
N PRO A 138 -0.83 -10.50 -7.82
CA PRO A 138 -1.29 -10.19 -6.47
C PRO A 138 -2.33 -9.06 -6.42
N PHE A 139 -3.43 -9.28 -5.71
CA PHE A 139 -4.53 -8.31 -5.51
C PHE A 139 -4.25 -7.26 -4.42
N ALA A 140 -3.05 -6.68 -4.41
CA ALA A 140 -2.65 -5.78 -3.33
C ALA A 140 -3.41 -4.44 -3.39
N GLY A 141 -4.10 -4.11 -2.31
CA GLY A 141 -4.76 -2.80 -2.11
C GLY A 141 -6.01 -2.61 -2.96
N VAL A 142 -6.56 -3.71 -3.47
CA VAL A 142 -7.78 -3.73 -4.28
C VAL A 142 -9.03 -3.82 -3.40
N TYR A 143 -8.88 -4.42 -2.23
CA TYR A 143 -9.97 -4.69 -1.30
C TYR A 143 -9.86 -3.81 -0.05
N GLU A 144 -11.01 -3.44 0.48
CA GLU A 144 -11.09 -2.48 1.58
C GLU A 144 -10.76 -3.12 2.93
N THR A 145 -10.27 -2.30 3.86
CA THR A 145 -10.10 -2.66 5.28
C THR A 145 -10.99 -1.75 6.12
N LYS A 146 -11.75 -2.32 7.05
CA LYS A 146 -12.58 -1.53 7.96
C LYS A 146 -12.04 -1.64 9.38
N MET A 147 -11.67 -0.52 9.98
CA MET A 147 -11.30 -0.49 11.40
C MET A 147 -12.54 -0.23 12.24
N THR A 148 -12.65 -0.93 13.37
CA THR A 148 -13.71 -0.74 14.36
C THR A 148 -13.09 -0.36 15.70
N PRO A 149 -13.68 0.57 16.46
CA PRO A 149 -13.11 1.02 17.73
C PRO A 149 -13.29 -0.03 18.83
N ASN A 150 -14.34 -0.86 18.72
CA ASN A 150 -14.59 -2.03 19.57
C ASN A 150 -14.44 -1.72 21.08
N ASN A 151 -14.86 -0.52 21.49
CA ASN A 151 -14.73 0.02 22.84
C ASN A 151 -16.09 0.36 23.48
N GLN A 152 -17.19 0.08 22.79
CA GLN A 152 -18.55 0.28 23.30
C GLN A 152 -18.82 -0.58 24.52
N ALA A 153 -19.54 -0.04 25.50
CA ALA A 153 -19.84 -0.76 26.74
C ALA A 153 -20.70 -2.00 26.50
N ASP A 154 -21.70 -1.88 25.62
CA ASP A 154 -22.59 -2.98 25.25
C ASP A 154 -21.91 -3.95 24.25
N PRO A 155 -21.70 -5.23 24.63
CA PRO A 155 -21.19 -6.24 23.71
C PRO A 155 -22.05 -6.43 22.46
N ALA A 156 -23.37 -6.23 22.53
CA ALA A 156 -24.25 -6.35 21.38
C ALA A 156 -23.96 -5.26 20.32
N GLU A 157 -23.63 -4.04 20.77
CA GLU A 157 -23.22 -2.96 19.87
C GLU A 157 -21.87 -3.26 19.20
N ARG A 158 -20.88 -3.71 19.98
CA ARG A 158 -19.58 -4.14 19.44
C ARG A 158 -19.74 -5.25 18.41
N PHE A 159 -20.57 -6.24 18.72
CA PHE A 159 -20.87 -7.35 17.83
C PHE A 159 -21.51 -6.87 16.53
N ARG A 160 -22.53 -6.00 16.62
CA ARG A 160 -23.16 -5.40 15.44
C ARG A 160 -22.15 -4.68 14.56
N LYS A 161 -21.27 -3.86 15.14
CA LYS A 161 -20.22 -3.14 14.40
C LYS A 161 -19.21 -4.07 13.73
N LEU A 162 -18.83 -5.16 14.39
CA LEU A 162 -17.99 -6.18 13.79
C LEU A 162 -18.67 -6.82 12.56
N ILE A 163 -19.96 -7.19 12.68
CA ILE A 163 -20.70 -7.80 11.57
C ILE A 163 -20.84 -6.82 10.39
N GLU A 164 -21.14 -5.55 10.66
CA GLU A 164 -21.18 -4.50 9.63
C GLU A 164 -19.84 -4.39 8.90
N ALA A 165 -18.73 -4.43 9.62
CA ALA A 165 -17.40 -4.39 9.03
C ALA A 165 -17.09 -5.62 8.17
N ILE A 166 -17.43 -6.83 8.63
CA ILE A 166 -17.26 -8.07 7.85
C ILE A 166 -18.06 -8.00 6.54
N LYS A 167 -19.33 -7.58 6.62
CA LYS A 167 -20.20 -7.43 5.43
C LYS A 167 -19.67 -6.39 4.45
N PHE A 168 -19.12 -5.29 4.95
CA PHE A 168 -18.50 -4.27 4.10
C PHE A 168 -17.27 -4.83 3.37
N VAL A 169 -16.40 -5.58 4.06
CA VAL A 169 -15.26 -6.24 3.42
C VAL A 169 -15.72 -7.24 2.37
N TYR A 170 -16.75 -8.05 2.64
CA TYR A 170 -17.35 -8.94 1.63
C TYR A 170 -17.93 -8.19 0.43
N ALA A 171 -18.57 -7.05 0.64
CA ALA A 171 -19.07 -6.20 -0.45
C ALA A 171 -17.94 -5.64 -1.31
N SER A 172 -16.82 -5.27 -0.68
CA SER A 172 -15.67 -4.68 -1.37
C SER A 172 -15.07 -5.60 -2.44
N THR A 173 -15.24 -6.92 -2.29
CA THR A 173 -14.88 -7.91 -3.32
C THR A 173 -15.56 -7.64 -4.66
N PHE A 174 -16.72 -6.98 -4.65
CA PHE A 174 -17.56 -6.73 -5.81
C PHE A 174 -17.62 -5.26 -6.22
N PHE A 175 -16.83 -4.39 -5.60
CA PHE A 175 -16.73 -3.00 -6.02
C PHE A 175 -16.06 -2.86 -7.37
N ARG A 176 -16.33 -1.74 -8.04
CA ARG A 176 -15.81 -1.43 -9.37
C ARG A 176 -14.28 -1.54 -9.43
N ALA A 177 -13.56 -1.04 -8.43
CA ALA A 177 -12.10 -1.14 -8.37
C ALA A 177 -11.61 -2.61 -8.42
N ALA A 178 -12.26 -3.49 -7.65
CA ALA A 178 -11.97 -4.93 -7.63
C ALA A 178 -12.34 -5.63 -8.94
N LYS A 179 -13.51 -5.32 -9.51
CA LYS A 179 -13.95 -5.83 -10.81
C LYS A 179 -12.98 -5.43 -11.93
N SER A 180 -12.60 -4.16 -11.99
CA SER A 180 -11.65 -3.64 -12.99
C SER A 180 -10.27 -4.27 -12.85
N TYR A 181 -9.80 -4.53 -11.62
CA TYR A 181 -8.55 -5.24 -11.40
C TYR A 181 -8.62 -6.69 -11.91
N ARG A 182 -9.71 -7.43 -11.61
CA ARG A 182 -9.92 -8.80 -12.10
C ARG A 182 -9.91 -8.88 -13.63
N ALA A 183 -10.66 -7.99 -14.27
CA ALA A 183 -10.74 -7.92 -15.72
C ALA A 183 -9.34 -7.71 -16.35
N ALA A 184 -8.53 -6.82 -15.76
CA ALA A 184 -7.19 -6.54 -16.26
C ALA A 184 -6.17 -7.67 -16.03
N THR A 185 -6.40 -8.53 -15.04
CA THR A 185 -5.54 -9.67 -14.71
C THR A 185 -6.03 -11.00 -15.29
N GLY A 186 -7.14 -10.98 -16.02
CA GLY A 186 -7.70 -12.15 -16.71
C GLY A 186 -8.34 -13.19 -15.79
N HIS A 187 -8.81 -12.78 -14.60
CA HIS A 187 -9.54 -13.65 -13.68
C HIS A 187 -11.05 -13.52 -13.87
N GLY A 188 -11.78 -14.64 -13.78
CA GLY A 188 -13.23 -14.66 -13.88
C GLY A 188 -13.91 -14.07 -12.64
N PRO A 189 -15.17 -13.61 -12.77
CA PRO A 189 -15.94 -13.12 -11.63
C PRO A 189 -16.24 -14.19 -10.57
N ASP A 190 -16.29 -15.47 -10.96
CA ASP A 190 -16.62 -16.60 -10.09
C ASP A 190 -15.39 -17.19 -9.35
N ASP A 191 -14.19 -16.72 -9.67
CA ASP A 191 -12.93 -17.29 -9.17
C ASP A 191 -12.50 -16.72 -7.80
N GLU A 192 -13.12 -15.64 -7.34
CA GLU A 192 -12.67 -14.91 -6.15
C GLU A 192 -13.44 -15.29 -4.89
N ARG A 193 -12.73 -15.87 -3.92
CA ARG A 193 -13.25 -16.14 -2.57
C ARG A 193 -12.52 -15.31 -1.54
N MET A 194 -13.28 -14.75 -0.61
CA MET A 194 -12.75 -13.82 0.38
C MET A 194 -12.73 -14.45 1.77
N ALA A 195 -11.54 -14.62 2.34
CA ALA A 195 -11.40 -14.77 3.78
C ALA A 195 -11.34 -13.38 4.44
N VAL A 196 -11.71 -13.30 5.72
CA VAL A 196 -11.65 -12.05 6.50
C VAL A 196 -10.77 -12.24 7.71
N VAL A 197 -9.78 -11.36 7.85
CA VAL A 197 -8.82 -11.34 8.96
C VAL A 197 -9.30 -10.31 9.99
N LEU A 198 -9.62 -10.79 11.18
CA LEU A 198 -9.92 -9.96 12.36
C LEU A 198 -8.66 -9.86 13.20
N GLN A 199 -8.07 -8.69 13.27
CA GLN A 199 -6.77 -8.49 13.92
C GLN A 199 -6.83 -7.32 14.90
N GLU A 200 -6.21 -7.49 16.06
CA GLU A 200 -6.04 -6.40 17.04
C GLU A 200 -5.21 -5.26 16.44
N VAL A 201 -5.70 -4.02 16.54
CA VAL A 201 -4.95 -2.83 16.10
C VAL A 201 -3.85 -2.52 17.10
N VAL A 202 -2.60 -2.60 16.65
CA VAL A 202 -1.42 -2.25 17.43
C VAL A 202 -1.43 -0.74 17.72
N GLY A 203 -1.23 -0.39 18.97
CA GLY A 203 -1.19 0.98 19.43
C GLY A 203 -1.70 1.12 20.85
N SER A 204 -1.74 2.36 21.31
CA SER A 204 -2.21 2.72 22.63
C SER A 204 -3.34 3.73 22.55
N ARG A 205 -4.25 3.65 23.52
CA ARG A 205 -5.30 4.65 23.70
C ARG A 205 -4.69 5.96 24.19
N ARG A 206 -4.99 7.05 23.48
CA ARG A 206 -4.54 8.41 23.76
C ARG A 206 -5.76 9.31 23.68
N TRP A 207 -6.31 9.69 24.83
CA TRP A 207 -7.60 10.39 24.94
C TRP A 207 -8.75 9.65 24.23
N ASN A 208 -9.23 10.21 23.12
CA ASN A 208 -10.30 9.69 22.27
C ASN A 208 -9.77 9.01 21.00
N ARG A 209 -8.48 8.72 20.91
CA ARG A 209 -7.85 8.10 19.74
C ARG A 209 -7.09 6.83 20.13
N HIS A 210 -6.92 5.92 19.18
CA HIS A 210 -6.04 4.76 19.30
C HIS A 210 -5.16 4.65 18.07
N TYR A 211 -3.85 4.67 18.27
CA TYR A 211 -2.87 4.58 17.20
C TYR A 211 -1.49 4.18 17.74
N PRO A 212 -0.64 3.54 16.91
CA PRO A 212 0.76 3.26 17.26
C PRO A 212 1.59 4.54 17.18
N VAL A 213 2.74 4.58 17.86
CA VAL A 213 3.68 5.72 17.76
C VAL A 213 4.14 5.91 16.32
N LEU A 214 4.40 4.81 15.61
CA LEU A 214 4.63 4.84 14.18
C LEU A 214 4.19 3.54 13.50
N SER A 215 4.04 3.62 12.19
CA SER A 215 3.95 2.49 11.28
C SER A 215 5.14 2.49 10.34
N ALA A 216 5.53 1.31 9.86
CA ALA A 216 6.64 1.13 8.95
C ALA A 216 6.28 0.16 7.82
N VAL A 217 6.76 0.44 6.61
CA VAL A 217 6.77 -0.51 5.49
C VAL A 217 8.22 -0.70 5.08
N GLY A 218 8.72 -1.93 5.21
CA GLY A 218 10.08 -2.28 4.85
C GLY A 218 10.12 -3.16 3.61
N ARG A 219 11.07 -2.93 2.71
CA ARG A 219 11.33 -3.73 1.52
C ARG A 219 12.79 -4.14 1.48
N THR A 220 13.06 -5.39 1.12
CA THR A 220 14.44 -5.88 0.97
C THR A 220 15.12 -5.41 -0.31
N TYR A 221 14.35 -4.89 -1.27
CA TYR A 221 14.85 -4.34 -2.52
C TYR A 221 14.28 -2.94 -2.76
N ASN A 222 15.16 -1.97 -3.01
CA ASN A 222 14.80 -0.59 -3.32
C ASN A 222 15.10 -0.24 -4.78
N TYR A 223 14.07 -0.11 -5.60
CA TYR A 223 14.21 0.30 -7.00
C TYR A 223 14.67 1.75 -7.18
N TYR A 224 14.46 2.60 -6.17
CA TYR A 224 14.83 4.02 -6.17
C TYR A 224 15.93 4.31 -5.15
N ALA A 225 16.96 3.47 -5.08
CA ALA A 225 18.08 3.71 -4.17
C ALA A 225 18.76 5.06 -4.47
N THR A 226 18.83 5.92 -3.45
CA THR A 226 19.40 7.28 -3.55
C THR A 226 20.72 7.40 -2.79
N GLY A 227 21.59 8.33 -3.21
CA GLY A 227 22.87 8.57 -2.54
C GLY A 227 23.86 7.43 -2.81
N SER A 228 24.46 6.90 -1.74
CA SER A 228 25.39 5.77 -1.79
C SER A 228 24.73 4.41 -1.53
N ALA A 229 23.40 4.36 -1.35
CA ALA A 229 22.70 3.13 -1.06
C ALA A 229 22.55 2.28 -2.35
N GLU A 230 22.74 0.97 -2.22
CA GLU A 230 22.51 0.01 -3.30
C GLU A 230 21.07 -0.53 -3.24
N PRO A 231 20.46 -0.94 -4.38
CA PRO A 231 19.10 -1.49 -4.40
C PRO A 231 18.89 -2.66 -3.42
N GLU A 232 19.86 -3.56 -3.30
CA GLU A 232 19.81 -4.74 -2.44
C GLU A 232 19.93 -4.43 -0.94
N GLU A 233 20.25 -3.18 -0.58
CA GLU A 233 20.27 -2.73 0.81
C GLU A 233 18.87 -2.40 1.34
N GLY A 234 17.86 -2.39 0.46
CA GLY A 234 16.46 -2.23 0.82
C GLY A 234 16.07 -0.80 1.19
N VAL A 235 14.82 -0.65 1.63
CA VAL A 235 14.23 0.64 1.97
C VAL A 235 13.14 0.48 3.03
N VAL A 236 13.08 1.41 3.97
CA VAL A 236 12.07 1.48 5.02
C VAL A 236 11.39 2.84 4.97
N SER A 237 10.07 2.85 4.83
CA SER A 237 9.24 4.05 4.93
C SER A 237 8.56 4.07 6.30
N LEU A 238 8.63 5.20 7.00
CA LEU A 238 8.07 5.41 8.33
C LEU A 238 7.01 6.52 8.30
N ALA A 239 5.92 6.33 9.05
CA ALA A 239 4.91 7.37 9.27
C ALA A 239 4.42 7.34 10.71
N LEU A 240 4.15 8.52 11.27
CA LEU A 240 3.45 8.70 12.53
C LEU A 240 2.00 8.19 12.38
N GLY A 241 1.50 7.48 13.40
CA GLY A 241 0.14 6.94 13.41
C GLY A 241 -0.04 5.65 12.62
N LEU A 242 -1.27 5.39 12.18
CA LEU A 242 -1.63 4.18 11.44
C LEU A 242 -0.97 4.14 10.06
N GLY A 243 -0.67 2.93 9.58
CA GLY A 243 0.02 2.68 8.31
C GLY A 243 -0.72 3.14 7.05
N LYS A 244 -2.00 3.55 7.17
CA LYS A 244 -2.79 4.11 6.07
C LYS A 244 -2.06 5.28 5.38
N THR A 245 -1.29 6.09 6.13
CA THR A 245 -0.47 7.17 5.52
C THR A 245 0.51 6.64 4.47
N ILE A 246 1.21 5.53 4.73
CA ILE A 246 2.21 4.96 3.80
C ILE A 246 1.50 4.25 2.64
N VAL A 247 0.45 3.50 2.97
CA VAL A 247 -0.39 2.75 2.02
C VAL A 247 -1.01 3.68 0.97
N ASP A 248 -1.61 4.79 1.41
CA ASP A 248 -2.25 5.79 0.55
C ASP A 248 -1.23 6.74 -0.12
N GLY A 249 0.07 6.50 0.07
CA GLY A 249 1.14 7.28 -0.56
C GLY A 249 1.33 8.69 0.01
N GLY A 250 0.86 8.96 1.23
CA GLY A 250 1.07 10.21 1.94
C GLY A 250 2.53 10.49 2.30
N ALA A 251 2.77 11.64 2.93
CA ALA A 251 4.10 12.05 3.37
C ALA A 251 4.67 11.06 4.41
N CYS A 252 5.84 10.48 4.12
CA CYS A 252 6.53 9.53 4.97
C CYS A 252 8.04 9.76 4.95
N TRP A 253 8.74 9.26 5.97
CA TRP A 253 10.20 9.33 6.06
C TRP A 253 10.82 8.04 5.57
N THR A 254 11.63 8.11 4.51
CA THR A 254 12.20 6.92 3.85
C THR A 254 13.70 6.84 4.05
N TYR A 255 14.23 5.66 4.37
CA TYR A 255 15.67 5.48 4.57
C TYR A 255 16.13 4.05 4.20
N SER A 256 17.43 3.85 3.97
CA SER A 256 18.00 2.51 3.81
C SER A 256 18.31 1.91 5.18
N PRO A 257 17.84 0.68 5.50
CA PRO A 257 18.13 0.04 6.79
C PRO A 257 19.63 -0.18 7.03
N LYS A 258 20.48 -0.20 5.99
CA LYS A 258 21.95 -0.22 6.12
C LYS A 258 22.56 1.14 6.46
N HIS A 259 21.83 2.22 6.22
CA HIS A 259 22.25 3.60 6.44
C HIS A 259 21.20 4.40 7.22
N PRO A 260 20.80 4.00 8.45
CA PRO A 260 19.69 4.60 9.20
C PRO A 260 19.89 6.08 9.54
N ALA A 261 21.13 6.52 9.72
CA ALA A 261 21.45 7.89 10.08
C ALA A 261 21.43 8.87 8.88
N ALA A 262 21.39 8.35 7.64
CA ALA A 262 21.37 9.17 6.43
C ALA A 262 19.93 9.65 6.15
N PRO A 263 19.65 10.96 6.20
CA PRO A 263 18.33 11.47 5.87
C PRO A 263 18.04 11.35 4.37
N PRO A 264 16.76 11.35 3.96
CA PRO A 264 16.39 11.59 2.57
C PRO A 264 17.00 12.90 2.06
N PRO A 265 17.27 13.00 0.76
CA PRO A 265 17.89 14.19 0.17
C PRO A 265 16.89 15.35 0.09
N TYR A 266 16.79 16.14 1.16
CA TYR A 266 16.07 17.42 1.14
C TYR A 266 17.01 18.57 0.75
N GLY A 267 16.53 19.48 -0.10
CA GLY A 267 17.31 20.63 -0.59
C GLY A 267 17.53 21.72 0.47
N SER A 268 16.62 21.86 1.43
CA SER A 268 16.68 22.85 2.51
C SER A 268 15.85 22.43 3.73
N THR A 269 16.06 23.09 4.88
CA THR A 269 15.21 22.91 6.07
C THR A 269 13.77 23.33 5.82
N SER A 270 13.55 24.34 4.96
CA SER A 270 12.22 24.75 4.53
C SER A 270 11.52 23.66 3.72
N ASP A 271 12.23 22.98 2.82
CA ASP A 271 11.68 21.87 2.05
C ASP A 271 11.30 20.72 2.98
N LEU A 272 12.16 20.42 3.95
CA LEU A 272 11.88 19.40 4.95
C LEU A 272 10.62 19.72 5.75
N LEU A 273 10.43 20.96 6.21
CA LEU A 273 9.20 21.37 6.91
C LEU A 273 7.97 21.23 6.02
N ARG A 274 8.08 21.60 4.74
CA ARG A 274 6.98 21.58 3.78
C ARG A 274 6.52 20.17 3.43
N TYR A 275 7.46 19.24 3.25
CA TYR A 275 7.18 17.89 2.75
C TYR A 275 7.15 16.82 3.85
N SER A 276 7.55 17.16 5.09
CA SER A 276 7.39 16.25 6.22
C SER A 276 5.92 16.04 6.60
N GLN A 277 5.65 14.88 7.18
CA GLN A 277 4.32 14.53 7.67
C GLN A 277 3.83 15.53 8.73
N ASN A 278 2.62 16.07 8.53
CA ASN A 278 1.97 17.00 9.45
C ASN A 278 0.62 16.50 10.00
N ARG A 279 0.06 15.45 9.39
CA ARG A 279 -1.19 14.79 9.79
C ARG A 279 -0.99 13.28 9.89
N PHE A 280 -1.79 12.63 10.73
CA PHE A 280 -1.70 11.19 10.93
C PHE A 280 -3.06 10.55 11.16
N TRP A 281 -3.20 9.29 10.74
CA TRP A 281 -4.42 8.52 10.94
C TRP A 281 -4.46 7.86 12.31
N ALA A 282 -5.63 7.86 12.93
CA ALA A 282 -5.94 7.15 14.17
C ALA A 282 -7.35 6.55 14.14
N VAL A 283 -7.60 5.53 14.98
CA VAL A 283 -8.95 5.04 15.23
C VAL A 283 -9.62 5.97 16.24
N GLU A 284 -10.79 6.51 15.89
CA GLU A 284 -11.62 7.32 16.78
C GLU A 284 -12.30 6.41 17.81
N LEU A 285 -12.00 6.62 19.08
CA LEU A 285 -12.61 5.95 20.23
C LEU A 285 -13.73 6.77 20.87
N GLY A 286 -13.78 8.08 20.59
CA GLY A 286 -14.75 9.00 21.16
C GLY A 286 -16.12 8.93 20.48
N SER A 287 -17.11 9.51 21.16
CA SER A 287 -18.46 9.68 20.65
C SER A 287 -18.58 10.96 19.83
N LEU A 288 -17.67 11.19 18.88
CA LEU A 288 -17.99 12.13 17.82
C LEU A 288 -19.29 11.63 17.20
N ILE A 289 -20.33 12.48 17.20
CA ILE A 289 -21.60 12.18 16.54
C ILE A 289 -21.32 12.23 15.04
N LYS A 290 -20.66 11.19 14.53
CA LYS A 290 -20.56 10.95 13.11
C LYS A 290 -21.88 10.33 12.64
N PRO A 291 -22.34 10.69 11.43
CA PRO A 291 -23.44 9.96 10.81
C PRO A 291 -23.09 8.47 10.79
N TYR A 292 -24.02 7.64 11.24
CA TYR A 292 -23.89 6.21 11.12
C TYR A 292 -23.83 5.85 9.63
N ASP A 293 -22.70 5.30 9.19
CA ASP A 293 -22.47 4.93 7.80
C ASP A 293 -21.68 3.61 7.71
N PRO A 294 -22.37 2.46 7.69
CA PRO A 294 -21.72 1.16 7.65
C PRO A 294 -21.05 0.87 6.29
N ILE A 295 -21.31 1.67 5.26
CA ILE A 295 -20.71 1.52 3.93
C ILE A 295 -19.52 2.46 3.70
N LEU A 296 -19.18 3.31 4.67
CA LEU A 296 -17.97 4.12 4.64
C LEU A 296 -16.78 3.34 5.26
N GLU A 297 -15.68 3.23 4.52
CA GLU A 297 -14.41 2.61 4.99
C GLU A 297 -13.89 3.33 6.25
N THR A 298 -13.87 4.66 6.21
CA THR A 298 -13.28 5.55 7.21
C THR A 298 -14.25 5.97 8.32
N GLU A 299 -15.41 5.30 8.49
CA GLU A 299 -16.43 5.60 9.50
C GLU A 299 -15.80 5.91 10.87
N PHE A 300 -14.85 5.07 11.29
CA PHE A 300 -14.17 5.16 12.59
C PHE A 300 -12.72 5.65 12.52
N LEU A 301 -12.29 6.18 11.38
CA LEU A 301 -10.96 6.78 11.24
C LEU A 301 -11.04 8.29 11.40
N THR A 302 -10.00 8.86 11.98
CA THR A 302 -9.83 10.32 12.13
C THR A 302 -8.39 10.69 11.82
N GLU A 303 -8.20 11.94 11.38
CA GLU A 303 -6.88 12.50 11.13
C GLU A 303 -6.54 13.53 12.21
N GLY A 304 -5.50 13.26 12.99
CA GLY A 304 -4.92 14.22 13.93
C GLY A 304 -3.78 15.03 13.29
N ASP A 305 -3.38 16.10 13.97
CA ASP A 305 -2.23 16.94 13.59
C ASP A 305 -1.04 16.81 14.55
N LEU A 306 0.09 17.47 14.27
CA LEU A 306 1.26 17.39 15.15
C LEU A 306 0.98 17.92 16.59
N GLY A 307 0.02 18.83 16.78
CA GLY A 307 -0.35 19.32 18.10
C GLY A 307 -1.09 18.27 18.92
N ASP A 308 -1.95 17.49 18.28
CA ASP A 308 -2.56 16.29 18.88
C ASP A 308 -1.49 15.29 19.33
N ALA A 309 -0.54 14.96 18.44
CA ALA A 309 0.54 14.02 18.74
C ALA A 309 1.50 14.53 19.82
N GLU A 310 1.72 15.85 19.91
CA GLU A 310 2.51 16.47 20.97
C GLU A 310 1.81 16.36 22.32
N SER A 311 0.51 16.66 22.36
CA SER A 311 -0.33 16.52 23.55
C SER A 311 -0.43 15.06 24.03
N ASP A 312 -0.40 14.12 23.09
CA ASP A 312 -0.39 12.69 23.34
C ASP A 312 1.01 12.17 23.77
N GLY A 313 2.03 13.03 23.77
CA GLY A 313 3.40 12.70 24.17
C GLY A 313 4.16 11.83 23.16
N VAL A 314 3.71 11.74 21.91
CA VAL A 314 4.27 10.84 20.89
C VAL A 314 5.47 11.45 20.17
N LEU A 315 5.44 12.77 19.94
CA LEU A 315 6.45 13.45 19.13
C LEU A 315 7.87 13.34 19.70
N GLU A 316 8.05 13.09 20.99
CA GLU A 316 9.38 12.91 21.59
C GLU A 316 10.17 11.75 20.96
N HIS A 317 9.46 10.76 20.41
CA HIS A 317 10.06 9.60 19.78
C HIS A 317 10.36 9.84 18.30
N VAL A 318 9.58 10.66 17.60
CA VAL A 318 9.58 10.69 16.12
C VAL A 318 9.92 12.04 15.52
N ALA A 319 9.92 13.11 16.31
CA ALA A 319 10.09 14.47 15.81
C ALA A 319 11.42 15.11 16.24
N SER A 320 11.85 16.05 15.41
CA SER A 320 12.87 17.04 15.73
C SER A 320 12.26 18.44 15.74
N THR A 321 13.01 19.40 16.26
CA THR A 321 12.64 20.82 16.32
C THR A 321 13.56 21.64 15.44
N VAL A 322 12.99 22.50 14.61
CA VAL A 322 13.76 23.50 13.86
C VAL A 322 13.97 24.72 14.75
N ASP A 323 15.24 25.10 14.95
CA ASP A 323 15.60 26.34 15.63
C ASP A 323 15.39 27.52 14.67
N PRO A 324 14.44 28.44 14.94
CA PRO A 324 14.14 29.56 14.06
C PRO A 324 15.30 30.56 13.91
N GLN A 325 16.27 30.56 14.84
CA GLN A 325 17.37 31.53 14.85
C GLN A 325 18.58 31.04 14.06
N SER A 326 18.78 29.72 13.98
CA SER A 326 19.96 29.12 13.36
C SER A 326 19.67 28.22 12.16
N ASP A 327 18.39 28.01 11.83
CA ASP A 327 17.91 27.06 10.81
C ASP A 327 18.45 25.63 10.98
N ARG A 328 18.79 25.29 12.23
CA ARG A 328 19.31 23.97 12.60
C ARG A 328 18.20 23.07 13.10
N ILE A 329 18.33 21.79 12.79
CA ILE A 329 17.42 20.75 13.28
C ILE A 329 18.01 20.12 14.53
N VAL A 330 17.31 20.25 15.65
CA VAL A 330 17.70 19.62 16.91
C VAL A 330 16.77 18.44 17.18
N SER A 331 17.36 17.26 17.43
CA SER A 331 16.60 16.04 17.69
C SER A 331 15.73 16.16 18.94
N GLY A 332 14.48 15.71 18.86
CA GLY A 332 13.50 15.76 19.95
C GLY A 332 12.68 17.04 19.99
N THR A 333 11.87 17.18 21.05
CA THR A 333 10.84 18.22 21.23
C THR A 333 11.15 19.22 22.34
N SER A 334 12.33 19.14 22.96
CA SER A 334 12.69 19.95 24.14
C SER A 334 12.88 21.45 23.85
N GLN A 335 13.21 21.80 22.61
CA GLN A 335 13.36 23.20 22.18
C GLN A 335 12.03 23.80 21.73
N ARG A 336 11.95 25.14 21.69
CA ARG A 336 10.82 25.84 21.06
C ARG A 336 11.09 26.00 19.56
N GLY A 337 10.09 25.70 18.75
CA GLY A 337 10.16 25.88 17.31
C GLY A 337 9.21 24.94 16.56
N PRO A 338 9.12 25.07 15.22
CA PRO A 338 8.35 24.16 14.38
C PRO A 338 8.83 22.70 14.54
N ARG A 339 7.87 21.76 14.56
CA ARG A 339 8.14 20.32 14.63
C ARG A 339 8.30 19.73 13.23
N VAL A 340 9.23 18.81 13.08
CA VAL A 340 9.45 18.02 11.87
C VAL A 340 9.46 16.55 12.23
N VAL A 341 8.59 15.76 11.60
CA VAL A 341 8.60 14.30 11.74
C VAL A 341 9.71 13.73 10.86
N ASN A 342 10.83 13.33 11.47
CA ASN A 342 12.01 12.82 10.78
C ASN A 342 12.63 11.57 11.44
N PHE A 343 12.01 11.06 12.49
CA PHE A 343 12.42 9.86 13.23
C PHE A 343 13.87 9.87 13.73
N ALA A 344 14.51 11.05 13.77
CA ALA A 344 15.90 11.18 14.21
C ALA A 344 16.14 10.65 15.63
N PRO A 345 15.22 10.78 16.60
CA PRO A 345 15.40 10.18 17.92
C PRO A 345 15.45 8.64 17.91
N LEU A 346 14.87 7.98 16.90
CA LEU A 346 14.95 6.51 16.74
C LEU A 346 16.16 6.09 15.92
N LEU A 347 16.44 6.81 14.82
CA LEU A 347 17.41 6.36 13.82
C LEU A 347 18.86 6.77 14.12
N LYS A 348 19.08 7.84 14.89
CA LYS A 348 20.44 8.36 15.17
C LYS A 348 20.99 7.96 16.54
N ARG A 349 20.13 7.44 17.42
CA ARG A 349 20.47 7.11 18.80
C ARG A 349 20.92 5.65 18.88
N SER A 350 22.18 5.43 19.25
CA SER A 350 22.77 4.09 19.37
C SER A 350 22.23 3.27 20.54
N ASP A 351 21.51 3.90 21.48
CA ASP A 351 20.92 3.21 22.65
C ASP A 351 19.54 2.60 22.37
N ARG A 352 19.04 2.69 21.13
CA ARG A 352 17.77 2.07 20.71
C ARG A 352 18.01 1.08 19.57
N GLU A 353 17.51 -0.14 19.75
CA GLU A 353 17.69 -1.27 18.81
C GLU A 353 16.71 -1.23 17.62
N PHE A 354 16.03 -0.10 17.39
CA PHE A 354 14.92 -0.02 16.43
C PHE A 354 15.31 -0.51 15.03
N ASN A 355 16.41 0.01 14.49
CA ASN A 355 16.83 -0.36 13.15
C ASN A 355 17.34 -1.81 13.08
N ASP A 356 18.00 -2.29 14.12
CA ASP A 356 18.51 -3.66 14.19
C ASP A 356 17.35 -4.68 14.16
N VAL A 357 16.25 -4.36 14.85
CA VAL A 357 15.02 -5.15 14.80
C VAL A 357 14.43 -5.16 13.38
N VAL A 358 14.28 -3.99 12.75
CA VAL A 358 13.73 -3.88 11.38
C VAL A 358 14.60 -4.63 10.37
N GLU A 359 15.92 -4.47 10.43
CA GLU A 359 16.85 -5.18 9.55
C GLU A 359 16.76 -6.70 9.75
N ARG A 360 16.67 -7.17 11.00
CA ARG A 360 16.50 -8.60 11.27
C ARG A 360 15.17 -9.11 10.75
N LEU A 361 14.08 -8.36 10.91
CA LEU A 361 12.75 -8.73 10.42
C LEU A 361 12.75 -8.92 8.90
N LEU A 362 13.39 -7.99 8.17
CA LEU A 362 13.56 -8.07 6.72
C LEU A 362 14.37 -9.30 6.32
N ALA A 363 15.53 -9.53 6.97
CA ALA A 363 16.40 -10.65 6.67
C ALA A 363 15.73 -12.01 6.93
N VAL A 364 15.05 -12.15 8.07
CA VAL A 364 14.34 -13.38 8.46
C VAL A 364 13.17 -13.65 7.50
N SER A 365 12.40 -12.62 7.16
CA SER A 365 11.28 -12.75 6.23
C SER A 365 11.75 -13.15 4.83
N ARG A 366 12.83 -12.54 4.33
CA ARG A 366 13.48 -12.89 3.05
C ARG A 366 13.91 -14.35 3.02
N ALA A 367 14.60 -14.80 4.07
CA ALA A 367 15.07 -16.17 4.18
C ALA A 367 13.90 -17.17 4.27
N ARG A 368 12.83 -16.81 4.98
CA ARG A 368 11.68 -17.69 5.20
C ARG A 368 10.84 -17.88 3.94
N LEU A 369 10.66 -16.83 3.15
CA LEU A 369 9.89 -16.85 1.90
C LEU A 369 10.75 -17.20 0.68
N ASN A 370 12.08 -17.21 0.80
CA ASN A 370 13.02 -17.45 -0.29
C ASN A 370 12.79 -16.53 -1.51
N ALA A 371 12.46 -15.27 -1.23
CA ALA A 371 12.24 -14.21 -2.19
C ALA A 371 12.55 -12.87 -1.51
N ASP A 372 12.74 -11.81 -2.29
CA ASP A 372 12.65 -10.45 -1.73
C ASP A 372 11.25 -10.23 -1.16
N VAL A 373 11.14 -9.39 -0.13
CA VAL A 373 9.90 -9.24 0.64
C VAL A 373 9.60 -7.79 0.98
N GLU A 374 8.29 -7.51 1.08
CA GLU A 374 7.73 -6.34 1.73
C GLU A 374 7.13 -6.78 3.07
N ILE A 375 7.38 -6.03 4.14
CA ILE A 375 6.77 -6.23 5.45
C ILE A 375 6.07 -4.96 5.92
N GLU A 376 4.93 -5.10 6.58
CA GLU A 376 4.19 -4.02 7.23
C GLU A 376 4.28 -4.18 8.75
N LEU A 377 4.64 -3.12 9.45
CA LEU A 377 4.82 -3.08 10.90
C LEU A 377 4.06 -1.92 11.52
N ALA A 378 3.61 -2.09 12.75
CA ALA A 378 3.16 -1.02 13.64
C ALA A 378 3.94 -1.09 14.95
N ILE A 379 4.39 0.05 15.45
CA ILE A 379 5.28 0.13 16.61
C ILE A 379 4.63 0.97 17.70
N ASP A 380 4.40 0.35 18.86
CA ASP A 380 3.87 1.01 20.05
C ASP A 380 4.94 1.14 21.12
N MET A 381 5.30 2.39 21.45
CA MET A 381 6.32 2.75 22.44
C MET A 381 5.67 3.40 23.67
N SER A 382 4.54 2.86 24.13
CA SER A 382 3.83 3.37 25.30
C SER A 382 4.72 3.33 26.55
N ARG A 383 4.68 4.40 27.35
CA ARG A 383 5.37 4.47 28.65
C ARG A 383 4.88 3.43 29.65
N GLU A 384 3.69 2.86 29.42
CA GLU A 384 3.12 1.78 30.23
C GLU A 384 3.76 0.43 29.93
N ARG A 385 4.53 0.33 28.83
CA ARG A 385 5.24 -0.89 28.44
C ARG A 385 6.70 -0.84 28.86
N ALA A 386 7.20 -1.99 29.31
CA ALA A 386 8.62 -2.17 29.60
C ALA A 386 9.48 -2.28 28.32
N ARG A 387 8.87 -2.71 27.20
CA ARG A 387 9.52 -2.90 25.91
C ARG A 387 8.67 -2.32 24.79
N ASP A 388 9.33 -1.80 23.77
CA ASP A 388 8.70 -1.30 22.55
C ASP A 388 8.08 -2.48 21.80
N LEU A 389 6.79 -2.40 21.48
CA LEU A 389 6.06 -3.45 20.79
C LEU A 389 6.15 -3.27 19.28
N PHE A 390 6.76 -4.22 18.59
CA PHE A 390 6.79 -4.34 17.13
C PHE A 390 5.71 -5.34 16.69
N GLY A 391 4.55 -4.80 16.32
CA GLY A 391 3.47 -5.57 15.73
C GLY A 391 3.75 -5.88 14.27
N PHE A 392 3.96 -7.15 13.95
CA PHE A 392 4.16 -7.63 12.59
C PHE A 392 2.81 -7.85 11.91
N LEU A 393 2.46 -6.98 10.95
CA LEU A 393 1.09 -6.88 10.41
C LEU A 393 0.92 -7.59 9.08
N GLN A 394 1.97 -7.67 8.26
CA GLN A 394 1.94 -8.36 6.99
C GLN A 394 3.35 -8.68 6.49
N VAL A 395 3.47 -9.75 5.70
CA VAL A 395 4.62 -10.06 4.85
C VAL A 395 4.11 -10.47 3.47
N ARG A 396 4.74 -9.96 2.42
CA ARG A 396 4.45 -10.30 1.02
C ARG A 396 5.76 -10.56 0.29
N PRO A 397 5.83 -11.56 -0.60
CA PRO A 397 6.95 -11.68 -1.52
C PRO A 397 6.90 -10.54 -2.54
N MET A 398 8.08 -10.10 -2.98
CA MET A 398 8.28 -9.12 -4.03
C MET A 398 8.84 -9.80 -5.26
N MET A 399 8.29 -9.49 -6.44
CA MET A 399 8.87 -9.89 -7.70
C MET A 399 10.02 -8.94 -8.05
N VAL A 400 11.24 -9.47 -8.05
CA VAL A 400 12.43 -8.81 -8.59
C VAL A 400 12.83 -9.59 -9.83
N SER A 401 12.71 -8.96 -10.99
CA SER A 401 12.99 -9.61 -12.28
C SER A 401 14.47 -9.93 -12.43
N ASP A 402 14.76 -11.18 -12.80
CA ASP A 402 16.12 -11.70 -13.02
C ASP A 402 16.58 -11.63 -14.48
N ARG A 403 15.68 -11.23 -15.40
CA ARG A 403 15.95 -11.19 -16.84
C ARG A 403 17.16 -10.30 -17.15
N SER A 404 18.07 -10.78 -17.98
CA SER A 404 19.17 -9.98 -18.49
C SER A 404 18.68 -9.07 -19.62
N VAL A 405 18.31 -7.85 -19.29
CA VAL A 405 18.16 -6.75 -20.25
C VAL A 405 19.41 -5.90 -20.13
N SER A 406 20.02 -5.53 -21.25
CA SER A 406 21.14 -4.60 -21.28
C SER A 406 20.77 -3.41 -22.16
N LEU A 407 20.97 -2.22 -21.63
CA LEU A 407 20.73 -0.95 -22.30
C LEU A 407 22.04 -0.15 -22.31
N GLY A 408 22.66 -0.04 -23.49
CA GLY A 408 23.94 0.65 -23.69
C GLY A 408 23.81 2.18 -23.75
N ASP A 409 24.90 2.90 -23.51
CA ASP A 409 24.92 4.37 -23.66
C ASP A 409 24.63 4.80 -25.11
N ASP A 410 25.11 4.03 -26.09
CA ASP A 410 24.85 4.25 -27.52
C ASP A 410 23.34 4.17 -27.85
N GLU A 411 22.60 3.30 -27.18
CA GLU A 411 21.15 3.16 -27.34
C GLU A 411 20.39 4.33 -26.73
N LEU A 412 20.86 4.86 -25.59
CA LEU A 412 20.26 6.01 -24.89
C LEU A 412 20.57 7.36 -25.57
N ALA A 413 21.62 7.41 -26.39
CA ALA A 413 22.02 8.60 -27.14
C ALA A 413 21.32 8.75 -28.50
N ARG A 414 20.52 7.78 -28.93
CA ARG A 414 19.90 7.80 -30.26
C ARG A 414 18.85 8.90 -30.39
N ASP A 415 18.77 9.53 -31.56
CA ASP A 415 17.80 10.61 -31.81
C ASP A 415 16.34 10.14 -31.94
N ASP A 416 16.09 8.85 -32.14
CA ASP A 416 14.76 8.27 -32.36
C ASP A 416 14.02 7.86 -31.07
N LEU A 417 14.46 8.35 -29.91
CA LEU A 417 13.83 8.10 -28.61
C LEU A 417 12.65 9.04 -28.36
N LEU A 418 11.53 8.46 -27.93
CA LEU A 418 10.38 9.19 -27.39
C LEU A 418 10.72 9.75 -26.00
N LEU A 419 11.37 8.93 -25.16
CA LEU A 419 11.85 9.28 -23.83
C LEU A 419 12.92 8.29 -23.37
N ALA A 420 13.76 8.70 -22.42
CA ALA A 420 14.67 7.82 -21.72
C ALA A 420 14.88 8.30 -20.29
N SER A 421 14.97 7.38 -19.33
CA SER A 421 15.09 7.69 -17.90
C SER A 421 16.12 6.82 -17.20
N SER A 422 16.74 7.41 -16.19
CA SER A 422 17.64 6.76 -15.23
C SER A 422 16.93 6.33 -13.93
N LEU A 423 15.62 6.56 -13.81
CA LEU A 423 14.76 6.20 -12.69
C LEU A 423 13.61 5.32 -13.20
N VAL A 424 13.84 4.01 -13.25
CA VAL A 424 12.92 3.05 -13.85
C VAL A 424 12.66 1.86 -12.95
N VAL A 425 11.49 1.26 -13.10
CA VAL A 425 11.01 0.11 -12.35
C VAL A 425 10.43 -0.93 -13.29
N GLY A 426 10.60 -2.19 -12.92
CA GLY A 426 10.40 -3.33 -13.81
C GLY A 426 11.69 -3.64 -14.55
N ASN A 427 11.63 -4.66 -15.40
CA ASN A 427 12.78 -5.09 -16.18
C ASN A 427 12.29 -6.02 -17.30
N GLY A 428 12.53 -5.64 -18.54
CA GLY A 428 12.00 -6.34 -19.69
C GLY A 428 12.10 -5.56 -20.99
N ILE A 429 11.66 -6.21 -22.07
CA ILE A 429 11.50 -5.64 -23.40
C ILE A 429 10.04 -5.81 -23.79
N LEU A 430 9.41 -4.74 -24.27
CA LEU A 430 8.01 -4.72 -24.71
C LEU A 430 7.91 -4.15 -26.12
N GLU A 431 7.29 -4.90 -27.02
CA GLU A 431 7.15 -4.59 -28.45
C GLU A 431 5.69 -4.70 -28.92
N THR A 432 4.74 -4.65 -27.98
CA THR A 432 3.31 -4.90 -28.24
C THR A 432 2.43 -3.66 -28.12
N VAL A 433 2.98 -2.53 -27.63
CA VAL A 433 2.20 -1.34 -27.30
C VAL A 433 2.10 -0.40 -28.51
N GLN A 434 0.89 -0.21 -29.02
CA GLN A 434 0.59 0.72 -30.12
C GLN A 434 -0.20 1.96 -29.68
N ASP A 435 -0.91 1.87 -28.57
CA ASP A 435 -1.76 2.93 -28.07
C ASP A 435 -0.98 3.73 -27.02
N VAL A 436 -1.01 5.06 -27.14
CA VAL A 436 -0.39 5.98 -26.19
C VAL A 436 -1.48 6.91 -25.65
N VAL A 437 -1.64 6.93 -24.34
CA VAL A 437 -2.59 7.78 -23.62
C VAL A 437 -1.78 8.76 -22.80
N TYR A 438 -2.04 10.05 -22.96
CA TYR A 438 -1.29 11.07 -22.24
C TYR A 438 -2.12 12.24 -21.76
N VAL A 439 -1.75 12.79 -20.62
CA VAL A 439 -2.25 14.07 -20.14
C VAL A 439 -1.58 15.18 -20.96
N LYS A 440 -2.37 16.06 -21.55
CA LYS A 440 -1.89 17.16 -22.40
C LYS A 440 -1.09 18.16 -21.55
N PRO A 441 0.18 18.46 -21.87
CA PRO A 441 0.99 19.40 -21.10
C PRO A 441 0.32 20.77 -20.91
N ALA A 442 -0.29 21.31 -21.97
CA ALA A 442 -0.94 22.61 -21.96
C ALA A 442 -2.25 22.66 -21.14
N ALA A 443 -2.86 21.50 -20.86
CA ALA A 443 -4.11 21.41 -20.11
C ALA A 443 -3.88 21.02 -18.64
N PHE A 444 -2.68 20.57 -18.26
CA PHE A 444 -2.40 20.11 -16.92
C PHE A 444 -2.38 21.28 -15.91
N GLN A 445 -3.20 21.16 -14.88
CA GLN A 445 -3.21 22.06 -13.74
C GLN A 445 -3.32 21.23 -12.46
N PRO A 446 -2.47 21.46 -11.43
CA PRO A 446 -2.52 20.69 -10.18
C PRO A 446 -3.89 20.71 -9.49
N GLY A 447 -4.67 21.78 -9.66
CA GLY A 447 -6.04 21.85 -9.14
C GLY A 447 -7.10 21.04 -9.89
N GLN A 448 -6.77 20.45 -11.05
CA GLN A 448 -7.71 19.74 -11.94
C GLN A 448 -7.38 18.24 -12.08
N THR A 449 -6.66 17.67 -11.13
CA THR A 449 -6.20 16.27 -11.19
C THR A 449 -7.33 15.24 -11.02
N HIS A 450 -8.40 15.56 -10.29
CA HIS A 450 -9.57 14.69 -10.16
C HIS A 450 -10.33 14.49 -11.49
N PRO A 451 -10.69 15.55 -12.25
CA PRO A 451 -11.23 15.40 -13.61
C PRO A 451 -10.35 14.53 -14.53
N ILE A 452 -9.02 14.73 -14.48
CA ILE A 452 -8.06 13.93 -15.26
C ILE A 452 -8.19 12.45 -14.94
N ALA A 453 -8.28 12.07 -13.67
CA ALA A 453 -8.46 10.67 -13.27
C ALA A 453 -9.75 10.06 -13.84
N GLY A 454 -10.84 10.84 -13.91
CA GLY A 454 -12.11 10.42 -14.51
C GLY A 454 -12.01 10.22 -16.04
N GLU A 455 -11.35 11.14 -16.74
CA GLU A 455 -11.12 11.05 -18.19
C GLU A 455 -10.24 9.83 -18.54
N LEU A 456 -9.17 9.60 -17.77
CA LEU A 456 -8.31 8.43 -17.90
C LEU A 456 -9.09 7.13 -17.71
N ALA A 457 -9.98 7.08 -16.69
CA ALA A 457 -10.80 5.90 -16.43
C ALA A 457 -11.67 5.51 -17.63
N GLY A 458 -12.25 6.49 -18.34
CA GLY A 458 -13.05 6.25 -19.53
C GLY A 458 -12.24 5.66 -20.69
N ILE A 459 -11.07 6.24 -20.97
CA ILE A 459 -10.17 5.74 -22.03
C ILE A 459 -9.63 4.35 -21.66
N ASN A 460 -9.25 4.13 -20.40
CA ASN A 460 -8.78 2.83 -19.92
C ASN A 460 -9.86 1.75 -20.09
N ALA A 461 -11.11 2.04 -19.72
CA ALA A 461 -12.20 1.08 -19.87
C ALA A 461 -12.38 0.65 -21.33
N MET A 462 -12.34 1.60 -22.28
CA MET A 462 -12.39 1.30 -23.72
C MET A 462 -11.21 0.41 -24.17
N LEU A 463 -9.97 0.75 -23.78
CA LEU A 463 -8.79 -0.01 -24.21
C LEU A 463 -8.72 -1.41 -23.58
N VAL A 464 -9.17 -1.55 -22.33
CA VAL A 464 -9.26 -2.85 -21.65
C VAL A 464 -10.29 -3.75 -22.33
N ASP A 465 -11.46 -3.21 -22.70
CA ASP A 465 -12.50 -3.96 -23.45
C ASP A 465 -12.00 -4.40 -24.83
N GLU A 466 -11.23 -3.55 -25.53
CA GLU A 466 -10.56 -3.90 -26.78
C GLU A 466 -9.37 -4.88 -26.60
N GLY A 467 -8.96 -5.18 -25.37
CA GLY A 467 -7.79 -6.02 -25.07
C GLY A 467 -6.45 -5.39 -25.49
N ARG A 468 -6.38 -4.05 -25.51
CA ARG A 468 -5.23 -3.30 -26.04
C ARG A 468 -4.36 -2.72 -24.93
N PRO A 469 -3.12 -3.22 -24.75
CA PRO A 469 -2.19 -2.62 -23.81
C PRO A 469 -1.71 -1.26 -24.34
N TYR A 470 -1.48 -0.32 -23.43
CA TYR A 470 -1.08 1.03 -23.78
C TYR A 470 0.05 1.57 -22.92
N LEU A 471 0.69 2.64 -23.42
CA LEU A 471 1.64 3.47 -22.70
C LEU A 471 0.89 4.67 -22.11
N LEU A 472 1.03 4.89 -20.81
CA LEU A 472 0.43 6.00 -20.07
C LEU A 472 1.49 7.06 -19.73
N LEU A 473 1.24 8.31 -20.13
CA LEU A 473 2.08 9.48 -19.77
C LEU A 473 1.24 10.49 -18.97
N GLY A 474 1.82 11.05 -17.92
CA GLY A 474 1.18 12.11 -17.15
C GLY A 474 2.15 12.79 -16.23
N PHE A 475 1.64 13.71 -15.42
CA PHE A 475 2.45 14.59 -14.60
C PHE A 475 2.23 14.29 -13.12
N GLY A 476 3.33 14.20 -12.38
CA GLY A 476 3.32 13.88 -10.96
C GLY A 476 3.03 12.42 -10.64
N ARG A 477 2.75 12.21 -9.35
CA ARG A 477 2.53 10.89 -8.79
C ARG A 477 1.20 10.30 -9.22
N TRP A 478 1.23 9.10 -9.79
CA TRP A 478 0.02 8.31 -9.98
C TRP A 478 -0.49 7.76 -8.64
N GLY A 479 -1.77 7.99 -8.35
CA GLY A 479 -2.42 7.52 -7.13
C GLY A 479 -2.19 8.39 -5.90
N SER A 480 -1.69 9.62 -6.07
CA SER A 480 -1.55 10.59 -4.98
C SER A 480 -2.92 11.15 -4.58
N THR A 481 -3.22 11.17 -3.28
CA THR A 481 -4.39 11.88 -2.73
C THR A 481 -4.18 13.39 -2.59
N ASP A 482 -2.92 13.86 -2.69
CA ASP A 482 -2.59 15.28 -2.79
C ASP A 482 -2.72 15.74 -4.24
N PRO A 483 -3.67 16.65 -4.56
CA PRO A 483 -3.83 17.20 -5.91
C PRO A 483 -2.59 17.95 -6.41
N TRP A 484 -1.77 18.49 -5.49
CA TRP A 484 -0.53 19.17 -5.83
C TRP A 484 0.65 18.21 -6.03
N GLY A 485 0.50 16.95 -5.62
CA GLY A 485 1.52 15.90 -5.75
C GLY A 485 1.33 15.00 -6.97
N GLY A 486 0.14 14.96 -7.58
CA GLY A 486 -0.10 14.15 -8.77
C GLY A 486 -1.58 13.87 -9.07
N VAL A 487 -1.82 12.81 -9.85
CA VAL A 487 -3.16 12.44 -10.33
C VAL A 487 -3.74 11.33 -9.43
N PRO A 488 -4.91 11.54 -8.77
CA PRO A 488 -5.51 10.59 -7.83
C PRO A 488 -6.21 9.41 -8.53
N VAL A 489 -5.47 8.69 -9.38
CA VAL A 489 -5.98 7.46 -10.02
C VAL A 489 -5.96 6.29 -9.05
N VAL A 490 -7.05 5.53 -8.98
CA VAL A 490 -7.02 4.17 -8.41
C VAL A 490 -6.59 3.18 -9.48
N TRP A 491 -6.02 2.04 -9.09
CA TRP A 491 -5.45 1.08 -10.05
C TRP A 491 -6.42 0.67 -11.17
N GLY A 492 -7.68 0.43 -10.84
CA GLY A 492 -8.72 0.06 -11.81
C GLY A 492 -8.92 1.09 -12.93
N GLN A 493 -8.53 2.36 -12.73
CA GLN A 493 -8.66 3.42 -13.72
C GLN A 493 -7.52 3.46 -14.74
N ILE A 494 -6.41 2.74 -14.50
CA ILE A 494 -5.24 2.69 -15.40
C ILE A 494 -4.75 1.26 -15.63
N SER A 495 -5.58 0.27 -15.34
CA SER A 495 -5.21 -1.15 -15.27
C SER A 495 -4.78 -1.78 -16.60
N GLY A 496 -5.14 -1.17 -17.74
CA GLY A 496 -4.71 -1.60 -19.07
C GLY A 496 -3.29 -1.13 -19.44
N ALA A 497 -2.69 -0.23 -18.66
CA ALA A 497 -1.34 0.25 -18.93
C ALA A 497 -0.31 -0.89 -18.79
N ARG A 498 0.66 -0.94 -19.70
CA ARG A 498 1.85 -1.81 -19.61
C ARG A 498 3.14 -1.02 -19.51
N VAL A 499 3.07 0.26 -19.83
CA VAL A 499 4.12 1.24 -19.57
C VAL A 499 3.49 2.45 -18.90
N VAL A 500 4.08 2.93 -17.81
CA VAL A 500 3.60 4.10 -17.08
C VAL A 500 4.75 5.07 -16.91
N VAL A 501 4.52 6.35 -17.19
CA VAL A 501 5.54 7.40 -17.11
C VAL A 501 5.02 8.56 -16.27
N GLU A 502 5.82 8.95 -15.28
CA GLU A 502 5.68 10.20 -14.54
C GLU A 502 6.62 11.23 -15.17
N ALA A 503 6.07 12.04 -16.07
CA ALA A 503 6.77 13.15 -16.66
C ALA A 503 6.84 14.33 -15.66
N SER A 504 7.93 15.07 -15.72
CA SER A 504 8.14 16.30 -14.95
C SER A 504 7.87 17.53 -15.81
N LEU A 505 7.34 18.59 -15.18
CA LEU A 505 7.24 19.93 -15.77
C LEU A 505 8.19 20.86 -15.02
N PRO A 506 8.72 21.93 -15.65
CA PRO A 506 9.68 22.84 -15.00
C PRO A 506 9.21 23.38 -13.63
N ASP A 507 7.92 23.67 -13.50
CA ASP A 507 7.32 24.23 -12.27
C ASP A 507 6.56 23.20 -11.42
N PHE A 508 6.64 21.91 -11.77
CA PHE A 508 5.93 20.84 -11.08
C PHE A 508 6.87 19.66 -10.81
N ARG A 509 7.36 19.59 -9.57
CA ARG A 509 8.19 18.49 -9.08
C ARG A 509 7.41 17.69 -8.06
N ALA A 510 7.26 16.41 -8.33
CA ALA A 510 6.77 15.44 -7.37
C ALA A 510 7.83 14.36 -7.20
N ASP A 511 8.02 13.88 -5.97
CA ASP A 511 8.85 12.71 -5.73
C ASP A 511 8.25 11.49 -6.47
N PRO A 512 9.05 10.50 -6.89
CA PRO A 512 8.55 9.29 -7.55
C PRO A 512 7.48 8.60 -6.70
N SER A 513 6.48 7.98 -7.33
CA SER A 513 5.45 7.26 -6.57
C SER A 513 6.01 6.08 -5.76
N GLN A 514 5.83 6.14 -4.43
CA GLN A 514 6.26 5.09 -3.48
C GLN A 514 5.10 4.42 -2.70
N GLY A 515 3.85 4.64 -3.11
CA GLY A 515 2.69 3.98 -2.48
C GLY A 515 2.83 2.46 -2.55
N SER A 516 2.67 1.75 -1.42
CA SER A 516 3.03 0.34 -1.32
C SER A 516 2.23 -0.56 -2.26
N HIS A 517 0.91 -0.42 -2.25
CA HIS A 517 0.03 -1.22 -3.09
C HIS A 517 0.19 -0.90 -4.58
N PHE A 518 0.33 0.38 -4.93
CA PHE A 518 0.56 0.79 -6.31
C PHE A 518 1.84 0.16 -6.88
N PHE A 519 2.92 0.24 -6.12
CA PHE A 519 4.22 -0.29 -6.54
C PHE A 519 4.25 -1.81 -6.62
N HIS A 520 3.55 -2.47 -5.70
CA HIS A 520 3.36 -3.91 -5.75
C HIS A 520 2.65 -4.34 -7.03
N ASN A 521 1.60 -3.62 -7.45
CA ASN A 521 0.90 -3.89 -8.70
C ASN A 521 1.80 -3.64 -9.92
N VAL A 522 2.58 -2.56 -9.94
CA VAL A 522 3.53 -2.26 -11.03
C VAL A 522 4.54 -3.41 -11.21
N THR A 523 5.17 -3.86 -10.12
CA THR A 523 6.23 -4.87 -10.18
C THR A 523 5.69 -6.26 -10.52
N SER A 524 4.58 -6.66 -9.90
CA SER A 524 4.00 -7.98 -10.08
C SER A 524 3.33 -8.19 -11.44
N LEU A 525 2.67 -7.17 -11.99
CA LEU A 525 2.04 -7.23 -13.32
C LEU A 525 3.04 -6.99 -14.46
N GLY A 526 4.33 -6.87 -14.14
CA GLY A 526 5.41 -6.68 -15.12
C GLY A 526 5.32 -5.36 -15.87
N ILE A 527 4.77 -4.33 -15.24
CA ILE A 527 4.60 -3.01 -15.85
C ILE A 527 5.95 -2.29 -15.83
N LEU A 528 6.30 -1.71 -16.97
CA LEU A 528 7.52 -0.93 -17.11
C LEU A 528 7.22 0.51 -16.71
N TYR A 529 7.83 0.96 -15.64
CA TYR A 529 7.51 2.24 -15.03
C TYR A 529 8.71 3.18 -15.08
N PHE A 530 8.46 4.44 -15.43
CA PHE A 530 9.46 5.47 -15.65
C PHE A 530 9.12 6.70 -14.81
N SER A 531 10.10 7.21 -14.07
CA SER A 531 10.03 8.51 -13.42
C SER A 531 11.03 9.43 -14.10
N MET A 532 10.59 10.58 -14.59
CA MET A 532 11.45 11.48 -15.38
C MET A 532 12.07 12.54 -14.46
N ASP A 533 13.40 12.69 -14.51
CA ASP A 533 14.14 13.82 -13.91
C ASP A 533 14.61 14.83 -14.99
N GLU A 534 15.10 16.01 -14.59
CA GLU A 534 15.60 17.06 -15.50
C GLU A 534 16.82 16.62 -16.31
N ARG A 535 17.54 15.60 -15.84
CA ARG A 535 18.73 15.04 -16.49
C ARG A 535 18.39 14.00 -17.55
N ASP A 536 17.15 13.52 -17.51
CA ASP A 536 16.65 12.48 -18.40
C ASP A 536 16.24 13.08 -19.74
N ARG A 537 16.07 12.22 -20.76
CA ARG A 537 15.54 12.65 -22.04
C ARG A 537 14.03 12.84 -21.91
N ALA A 538 13.60 14.10 -21.84
CA ALA A 538 12.20 14.48 -21.75
C ALA A 538 11.35 13.85 -22.88
N VAL A 539 10.06 13.69 -22.58
CA VAL A 539 9.08 13.16 -23.54
C VAL A 539 8.97 14.09 -24.76
N ASP A 540 9.09 13.53 -25.95
CA ASP A 540 8.82 14.26 -27.20
C ASP A 540 7.30 14.43 -27.43
N TRP A 541 6.75 15.46 -26.78
CA TRP A 541 5.34 15.84 -26.93
C TRP A 541 5.00 16.26 -28.35
N GLY A 542 5.92 16.90 -29.07
CA GLY A 542 5.71 17.34 -30.44
C GLY A 542 5.50 16.17 -31.40
N TRP A 543 6.28 15.10 -31.23
CA TRP A 543 6.09 13.86 -31.98
C TRP A 543 4.73 13.21 -31.69
N LEU A 544 4.29 13.17 -30.42
CA LEU A 544 2.97 12.66 -30.04
C LEU A 544 1.84 13.51 -30.63
N ASP A 545 1.99 14.84 -30.60
CA ASP A 545 0.97 15.78 -31.06
C ASP A 545 0.78 15.75 -32.58
N ALA A 546 1.80 15.34 -33.34
CA ALA A 546 1.76 15.18 -34.79
C ALA A 546 0.85 14.03 -35.25
N HIS A 547 0.51 13.07 -34.37
CA HIS A 547 -0.36 11.95 -34.69
C HIS A 547 -1.84 12.32 -34.51
N ALA A 548 -2.72 11.82 -35.38
CA ALA A 548 -4.16 12.03 -35.24
C ALA A 548 -4.69 11.41 -33.93
N ALA A 549 -5.46 12.19 -33.17
CA ALA A 549 -6.09 11.69 -31.95
C ALA A 549 -7.18 10.66 -32.31
N ARG A 550 -7.13 9.51 -31.65
CA ARG A 550 -8.19 8.49 -31.71
C ARG A 550 -9.34 8.86 -30.78
N ALA A 551 -9.00 9.36 -29.59
CA ALA A 551 -9.92 9.95 -28.63
C ALA A 551 -9.23 11.15 -27.96
N GLU A 552 -10.02 12.18 -27.66
CA GLU A 552 -9.51 13.36 -26.99
C GLU A 552 -10.59 13.96 -26.08
N THR A 553 -10.20 14.28 -24.86
CA THR A 553 -11.03 14.92 -23.84
C THR A 553 -10.46 16.31 -23.52
N ALA A 554 -10.95 16.97 -22.46
CA ALA A 554 -10.43 18.27 -22.07
C ALA A 554 -8.93 18.20 -21.70
N HIS A 555 -8.51 17.15 -21.00
CA HIS A 555 -7.16 17.03 -20.46
C HIS A 555 -6.36 15.87 -21.05
N VAL A 556 -7.01 14.82 -21.54
CA VAL A 556 -6.35 13.58 -21.97
C VAL A 556 -6.45 13.40 -23.48
N ARG A 557 -5.39 12.88 -24.10
CA ARG A 557 -5.34 12.54 -25.52
C ARG A 557 -4.86 11.09 -25.68
N HIS A 558 -5.53 10.36 -26.56
CA HIS A 558 -5.19 8.99 -26.95
C HIS A 558 -4.82 8.99 -28.43
N VAL A 559 -3.62 8.51 -28.74
CA VAL A 559 -3.12 8.31 -30.10
C VAL A 559 -2.85 6.82 -30.33
N ARG A 560 -3.04 6.39 -31.57
CA ARG A 560 -2.73 5.02 -32.01
C ARG A 560 -1.68 5.08 -33.11
N LEU A 561 -0.61 4.34 -32.90
CA LEU A 561 0.53 4.26 -33.79
C LEU A 561 0.32 3.13 -34.82
N ASP A 562 0.91 3.30 -36.01
CA ASP A 562 0.86 2.27 -37.06
C ASP A 562 1.68 1.03 -36.69
N ARG A 563 2.72 1.22 -35.89
CA ARG A 563 3.63 0.17 -35.40
C ARG A 563 3.76 0.24 -33.89
N PRO A 564 3.99 -0.90 -33.21
CA PRO A 564 4.22 -0.87 -31.78
C PRO A 564 5.52 -0.13 -31.44
N LEU A 565 5.55 0.47 -30.25
CA LEU A 565 6.74 1.03 -29.64
C LEU A 565 7.65 -0.11 -29.18
N LEU A 566 8.96 0.12 -29.29
CA LEU A 566 9.95 -0.64 -28.56
C LEU A 566 10.16 0.04 -27.20
N VAL A 567 10.07 -0.74 -26.13
CA VAL A 567 10.32 -0.28 -24.77
C VAL A 567 11.31 -1.25 -24.14
N LYS A 568 12.40 -0.73 -23.59
CA LYS A 568 13.38 -1.53 -22.86
C LYS A 568 13.61 -0.92 -21.49
N VAL A 569 13.69 -1.77 -20.48
CA VAL A 569 14.06 -1.39 -19.10
C VAL A 569 15.07 -2.41 -18.60
N ASP A 570 16.29 -1.93 -18.34
CA ASP A 570 17.32 -2.60 -17.52
C ASP A 570 17.16 -2.09 -16.08
N GLY A 571 16.36 -2.80 -15.30
CA GLY A 571 16.06 -2.44 -13.91
C GLY A 571 17.28 -2.55 -12.98
N ARG A 572 18.28 -3.36 -13.35
CA ARG A 572 19.51 -3.53 -12.55
C ARG A 572 20.43 -2.33 -12.67
N ARG A 573 20.55 -1.77 -13.88
CA ARG A 573 21.32 -0.54 -14.11
C ARG A 573 20.49 0.72 -14.00
N ARG A 574 19.19 0.60 -13.71
CA ARG A 574 18.22 1.70 -13.66
C ARG A 574 18.24 2.53 -14.93
N ARG A 575 18.07 1.86 -16.08
CA ARG A 575 18.05 2.51 -17.39
C ARG A 575 16.84 2.04 -18.16
N GLY A 576 16.06 2.96 -18.70
CA GLY A 576 14.98 2.63 -19.61
C GLY A 576 14.86 3.62 -20.75
N ALA A 577 14.33 3.13 -21.86
CA ALA A 577 14.08 3.93 -23.04
C ALA A 577 12.85 3.43 -23.80
N VAL A 578 12.21 4.37 -24.49
CA VAL A 578 11.09 4.13 -25.41
C VAL A 578 11.47 4.72 -26.77
N TRP A 579 11.40 3.92 -27.83
CA TRP A 579 11.76 4.34 -29.19
C TRP A 579 10.52 4.62 -30.03
N THR A 580 10.61 5.65 -30.87
CA THR A 580 9.57 6.03 -31.84
C THR A 580 9.58 5.16 -33.11
N SER A 581 10.73 4.53 -33.43
CA SER A 581 10.86 3.56 -34.51
C SER A 581 11.10 2.15 -34.01
N THR A 582 10.35 1.18 -34.54
CA THR A 582 10.67 -0.25 -34.42
C THR A 582 11.89 -0.54 -35.27
N HIS A 583 12.98 -0.99 -34.65
CA HIS A 583 14.17 -1.43 -35.35
C HIS A 583 13.83 -2.51 -36.38
N GLN A 584 14.21 -2.29 -37.64
CA GLN A 584 14.65 -3.39 -38.49
C GLN A 584 16.06 -3.75 -38.01
N GLU A 585 16.29 -5.05 -37.76
CA GLU A 585 17.62 -5.62 -37.51
C GLU A 585 18.66 -5.20 -38.56
#